data_AF-A0A967BTG9-F1
#
_entry.id   AF-A0A967BTG9-F1
#
_cell.length_a   1.000
_cell.length_b   1.000
_cell.length_c   1.000
_cell.angle_alpha   90.00
_cell.angle_beta   90.00
_cell.angle_gamma   90.00
#
_symmetry.space_group_name_H-M   'P 1'
#
loop_
_entity.id
_entity.type
_entity.pdbx_description
1 polymer ?
#
loop_
_entity_poly.entity_id
_entity_poly.type
_entity_poly.pdbx_seq_one_letter_code
_entity_poly.pdbx_strand_id
1 'polypeptide(L)'
;MSDYKVADISLAEWGRKEVAIAETEMPGLMALRTEFAGQNPLAGARIAGCLHMTIQTAVLMETLVELGAELRWSSCNIFSTQDHAAAVMAA
;
A
#
# COMPACT_ATOMS: atom_id res chain seq x y z
N MET A 1 -17.04 8.63 -8.02
CA MET A 1 -17.29 8.49 -6.57
C MET A 1 -16.00 7.99 -5.98
N SER A 2 -15.26 8.81 -5.23
CA SER A 2 -13.97 8.47 -4.64
C SER A 2 -14.21 7.64 -3.36
N ASP A 3 -13.99 6.33 -3.41
CA ASP A 3 -14.16 5.43 -2.26
C ASP A 3 -12.93 5.45 -1.33
N TYR A 4 -12.61 6.65 -0.82
CA TYR A 4 -11.54 6.88 0.14
C TYR A 4 -11.82 8.10 1.02
N LYS A 5 -11.11 8.19 2.16
CA LYS A 5 -11.04 9.39 2.99
C LYS A 5 -9.62 9.56 3.52
N VAL A 6 -8.88 10.49 2.92
CA VAL A 6 -7.50 10.85 3.27
C VAL A 6 -7.42 12.36 3.55
N ALA A 7 -6.35 12.82 4.20
CA ALA A 7 -6.22 14.22 4.58
C ALA A 7 -6.07 15.15 3.36
N ASP A 8 -5.21 14.80 2.41
CA ASP A 8 -4.95 15.57 1.20
C ASP A 8 -4.46 14.66 0.07
N ILE A 9 -5.26 14.53 -1.00
CA ILE A 9 -4.94 13.68 -2.15
C ILE A 9 -3.78 14.23 -2.99
N SER A 10 -3.48 15.53 -2.90
CA SER A 10 -2.39 16.15 -3.67
C SER A 10 -0.99 15.67 -3.24
N LEU A 11 -0.89 15.05 -2.06
CA LEU A 11 0.35 14.48 -1.54
C LEU A 11 0.79 13.18 -2.23
N ALA A 12 -0.04 12.61 -3.11
CA ALA A 12 0.24 11.33 -3.76
C ALA A 12 1.55 11.32 -4.56
N GLU A 13 1.90 12.41 -5.25
CA GLU A 13 3.16 12.47 -6.01
C GLU A 13 4.39 12.40 -5.10
N TRP A 14 4.35 13.09 -3.96
CA TRP A 14 5.43 13.01 -2.98
C TRP A 14 5.49 11.62 -2.34
N GLY A 15 4.35 11.08 -1.91
CA GLY A 15 4.32 9.73 -1.35
C GLY A 15 4.85 8.69 -2.33
N ARG A 16 4.59 8.83 -3.63
CA ARG A 16 5.10 7.92 -4.67
C ARG A 16 6.62 7.92 -4.74
N LYS A 17 7.27 9.08 -4.54
CA LYS A 17 8.73 9.20 -4.46
C LYS A 17 9.28 8.46 -3.23
N GLU A 18 8.61 8.57 -2.09
CA GLU A 18 9.03 7.88 -0.87
C GLU A 18 8.78 6.36 -0.93
N VAL A 19 7.68 5.91 -1.53
CA VAL A 19 7.44 4.49 -1.80
C VAL A 19 8.56 3.90 -2.65
N ALA A 20 8.97 4.57 -3.73
CA ALA A 20 10.07 4.10 -4.57
C ALA A 20 11.41 3.99 -3.81
N ILE A 21 11.67 4.92 -2.88
CA ILE A 21 12.85 4.83 -2.01
C ILE A 21 12.70 3.63 -1.04
N ALA A 22 11.53 3.46 -0.43
CA ALA A 22 11.27 2.40 0.53
C ALA A 22 11.35 0.99 -0.09
N GLU A 23 10.96 0.81 -1.36
CA GLU A 23 11.11 -0.46 -2.07
C GLU A 23 12.58 -0.94 -2.11
N THR A 24 13.54 0.00 -2.21
CA THR A 24 14.98 -0.32 -2.16
C THR A 24 15.39 -0.88 -0.80
N GLU A 25 14.73 -0.45 0.29
CA GLU A 25 15.00 -0.86 1.67
C GLU A 25 14.09 -2.02 2.15
N MET A 26 13.23 -2.54 1.27
CA MET A 26 12.28 -3.63 1.59
C MET A 26 12.48 -4.86 0.69
N PRO A 27 13.70 -5.45 0.64
CA PRO A 27 14.04 -6.52 -0.31
C PRO A 27 13.17 -7.76 -0.16
N GLY A 28 12.68 -8.05 1.05
CA GLY A 28 11.78 -9.19 1.28
C GLY A 28 10.46 -9.08 0.52
N LEU A 29 9.83 -7.90 0.50
CA LEU A 29 8.59 -7.70 -0.25
C LEU A 29 8.84 -7.70 -1.77
N MET A 30 9.96 -7.11 -2.21
CA MET A 30 10.32 -7.11 -3.63
C MET A 30 10.63 -8.51 -4.15
N ALA A 31 11.27 -9.35 -3.31
CA ALA A 31 11.50 -10.76 -3.62
C ALA A 31 10.18 -11.52 -3.77
N LEU A 32 9.19 -11.31 -2.89
CA LEU A 32 7.87 -11.94 -3.01
C LEU A 32 7.14 -11.55 -4.30
N ARG A 33 7.16 -10.26 -4.67
CA ARG A 33 6.60 -9.78 -5.94
C ARG A 33 7.23 -10.50 -7.13
N THR A 34 8.56 -10.65 -7.12
CA THR A 34 9.31 -11.33 -8.18
C THR A 34 9.02 -12.83 -8.22
N GLU A 35 9.03 -13.50 -7.07
CA GLU A 35 8.83 -14.94 -6.94
C GLU A 35 7.45 -15.38 -7.45
N PHE A 36 6.41 -14.62 -7.11
CA PHE A 36 5.02 -14.93 -7.44
C PHE A 36 4.49 -14.15 -8.65
N ALA A 37 5.36 -13.47 -9.40
CA ALA A 37 4.99 -12.73 -10.60
C ALA A 37 4.21 -13.62 -11.59
N GLY A 38 3.02 -13.17 -11.99
CA GLY A 38 2.13 -13.90 -12.91
C GLY A 38 1.39 -15.10 -12.31
N GLN A 39 1.67 -15.48 -11.05
CA GLN A 39 0.99 -16.60 -10.38
C GLN A 39 -0.31 -16.16 -9.69
N ASN A 40 -0.43 -14.88 -9.33
CA ASN A 40 -1.58 -14.28 -8.63
C ASN A 40 -2.11 -15.15 -7.48
N PRO A 41 -1.26 -15.54 -6.49
CA PRO A 41 -1.65 -16.50 -5.45
C PRO A 41 -2.77 -15.98 -4.53
N LEU A 42 -3.04 -14.67 -4.52
CA LEU A 42 -4.10 -14.04 -3.75
C LEU A 42 -5.32 -13.67 -4.61
N ALA A 43 -5.42 -14.16 -5.86
CA ALA A 43 -6.57 -13.91 -6.72
C ALA A 43 -7.90 -14.25 -6.02
N GLY A 44 -8.80 -13.27 -5.97
CA GLY A 44 -10.11 -13.39 -5.33
C GLY A 44 -10.10 -13.19 -3.80
N ALA A 45 -8.93 -12.98 -3.19
CA ALA A 45 -8.84 -12.58 -1.80
C ALA A 45 -9.35 -11.14 -1.62
N ARG A 46 -10.21 -10.93 -0.63
CA ARG A 46 -10.70 -9.61 -0.21
C ARG A 46 -10.17 -9.32 1.19
N ILE A 47 -9.14 -8.50 1.28
CA ILE A 47 -8.38 -8.28 2.51
C ILE A 47 -8.75 -6.92 3.12
N ALA A 48 -9.19 -6.94 4.38
CA ALA A 48 -9.38 -5.74 5.18
C ALA A 48 -8.19 -5.56 6.13
N GLY A 49 -7.39 -4.52 5.95
CA GLY A 49 -6.24 -4.20 6.79
C GLY A 49 -6.56 -3.14 7.85
N CYS A 50 -6.15 -3.40 9.09
CA CYS A 50 -6.15 -2.42 10.17
C CYS A 50 -4.74 -2.36 10.78
N LEU A 51 -3.90 -1.52 10.20
CA LEU A 51 -2.47 -1.40 10.53
C LEU A 51 -2.02 0.03 10.20
N HIS A 52 -1.04 0.57 10.93
CA HIS A 52 -0.52 1.93 10.70
C HIS A 52 -0.35 2.23 9.20
N MET A 53 -0.99 3.31 8.74
CA MET A 53 -0.93 3.70 7.33
C MET A 53 0.34 4.52 7.06
N THR A 54 1.46 3.83 6.86
CA THR A 54 2.78 4.41 6.60
C THR A 54 3.26 4.08 5.18
N ILE A 55 4.40 4.64 4.76
CA ILE A 55 5.04 4.30 3.49
C ILE A 55 5.39 2.81 3.39
N GLN A 56 5.87 2.21 4.47
CA GLN A 56 6.17 0.77 4.50
C GLN A 56 4.90 -0.07 4.31
N THR A 57 3.77 0.37 4.90
CA THR A 57 2.48 -0.28 4.70
C THR A 57 1.96 -0.10 3.27
N ALA A 58 2.22 1.03 2.61
CA ALA A 58 1.91 1.20 1.19
C ALA A 58 2.66 0.16 0.32
N VAL A 59 3.95 -0.07 0.56
CA VAL A 59 4.72 -1.12 -0.14
C VAL A 59 4.14 -2.52 0.12
N LEU A 60 3.71 -2.80 1.35
CA LEU A 60 2.99 -4.05 1.68
C LEU A 60 1.68 -4.16 0.90
N MET A 61 0.86 -3.12 0.90
CA MET A 61 -0.43 -3.10 0.20
C MET A 61 -0.25 -3.32 -1.30
N GLU A 62 0.68 -2.62 -1.94
CA GLU A 62 1.00 -2.82 -3.36
C GLU A 62 1.49 -4.24 -3.64
N THR A 63 2.27 -4.84 -2.73
CA THR A 63 2.65 -6.26 -2.84
C THR A 63 1.43 -7.17 -2.83
N LEU A 64 0.47 -6.97 -1.92
CA LEU A 64 -0.74 -7.79 -1.87
C LEU A 64 -1.60 -7.61 -3.13
N VAL A 65 -1.70 -6.38 -3.66
CA VAL A 65 -2.42 -6.09 -4.91
C VAL A 65 -1.75 -6.76 -6.10
N GLU A 66 -0.42 -6.67 -6.23
CA GLU A 66 0.34 -7.34 -7.29
C GLU A 66 0.20 -8.86 -7.24
N LEU A 67 0.02 -9.42 -6.05
CA LEU A 67 -0.25 -10.85 -5.85
C LEU A 67 -1.72 -11.23 -6.10
N GLY A 68 -2.58 -10.28 -6.47
CA GLY A 68 -3.96 -10.51 -6.94
C GLY A 68 -5.06 -10.22 -5.92
N ALA A 69 -4.77 -9.61 -4.77
CA ALA A 69 -5.77 -9.30 -3.75
C ALA A 69 -6.53 -7.99 -4.03
N GLU A 70 -7.79 -7.94 -3.60
CA GLU A 70 -8.57 -6.71 -3.44
C GLU A 70 -8.46 -6.21 -2.00
N LEU A 71 -8.16 -4.92 -1.81
CA LEU A 71 -7.87 -4.36 -0.49
C LEU A 71 -8.89 -3.29 -0.04
N ARG A 72 -9.13 -3.22 1.27
CA ARG A 72 -9.57 -2.02 2.00
C ARG A 72 -8.68 -1.82 3.21
N TRP A 73 -8.37 -0.58 3.57
CA TRP A 73 -7.42 -0.30 4.64
C TRP A 73 -7.83 0.84 5.56
N SER A 74 -7.48 0.71 6.84
CA SER A 74 -7.55 1.78 7.84
C SER A 74 -6.33 1.75 8.75
N SER A 75 -5.91 2.90 9.27
CA SER A 75 -4.88 2.95 10.32
C SER A 75 -5.42 2.41 11.64
N CYS A 76 -4.60 1.63 12.37
CA CYS A 76 -4.95 1.15 13.72
C CYS A 76 -4.61 2.14 14.85
N ASN A 77 -3.98 3.27 14.52
CA ASN A 77 -3.70 4.35 15.46
C ASN A 77 -3.97 5.72 14.83
N ILE A 78 -4.58 6.62 15.62
CA ILE A 78 -5.07 7.93 15.16
C ILE A 78 -3.96 8.93 14.79
N PHE A 79 -2.71 8.69 15.20
CA PHE A 79 -1.57 9.58 14.92
C PHE A 79 -0.47 8.95 14.06
N SER A 80 -0.62 7.68 13.68
CA SER A 80 0.41 6.96 12.94
C SER A 80 0.29 7.08 11.42
N THR A 81 -0.81 7.65 10.91
CA THR A 81 -1.00 7.81 9.47
C THR A 81 0.03 8.82 8.94
N GLN A 82 0.78 8.40 7.94
CA GLN A 82 1.54 9.29 7.08
C GLN A 82 0.65 9.66 5.90
N ASP A 83 0.18 10.91 5.86
CA ASP A 83 -0.87 11.32 4.93
C ASP A 83 -0.49 11.17 3.45
N HIS A 84 0.79 11.37 3.12
CA HIS A 84 1.31 11.16 1.77
C HIS A 84 1.31 9.66 1.39
N ALA A 85 1.53 8.74 2.32
CA ALA A 85 1.37 7.30 2.07
C ALA A 85 -0.09 6.93 1.82
N ALA A 86 -1.01 7.49 2.62
CA ALA A 86 -2.44 7.29 2.42
C ALA A 86 -2.92 7.86 1.07
N ALA A 87 -2.42 9.03 0.67
CA ALA A 87 -2.74 9.66 -0.60
C ALA A 87 -2.28 8.81 -1.80
N VAL A 88 -1.11 8.16 -1.72
CA VAL A 88 -0.63 7.24 -2.75
C VAL A 88 -1.59 6.07 -2.98
N MET A 89 -2.09 5.46 -1.89
CA MET A 89 -2.98 4.31 -2.01
C MET A 89 -4.41 4.69 -2.42
N ALA A 90 -4.76 5.97 -2.33
CA ALA A 90 -6.08 6.49 -2.67
C ALA A 90 -6.18 7.06 -4.10
N ALA A 91 -5.05 7.48 -4.69
CA ALA A 91 -4.96 8.09 -6.01
C ALA A 91 -4.90 7.04 -7.14
#